data_AF-A0A9E3WCH1-F1
#
_entry.id   AF-A0A9E3WCH1-F1
#
_cell.length_a   1.000
_cell.length_b   1.000
_cell.length_c   1.000
_cell.angle_alpha   90.00
_cell.angle_beta   90.00
_cell.angle_gamma   90.00
#
_symmetry.space_group_name_H-M   'P 1'
#
loop_
_entity.id
_entity.type
_entity.pdbx_description
1 polymer ?
#
loop_
_entity_poly.entity_id
_entity_poly.type
_entity_poly.pdbx_seq_one_letter_code
_entity_poly.pdbx_strand_id
1 'polypeptide(L)' 'MDVIVHKNLDVWKLSVELVKDIYETTKCFPQEELYGITSQIRRSAVSIPSNIACPVE' A
#
# COMPACT_ATOMS: atom_id res chain seq x y z
N MET A 1 -18.67 4.36 20.32
CA MET A 1 -17.60 3.49 19.81
C MET A 1 -17.34 3.95 18.38
N ASP A 2 -16.53 4.99 18.24
CA ASP A 2 -16.35 5.69 16.96
C ASP A 2 -15.66 4.80 15.93
N VAL A 3 -16.35 4.62 14.81
CA VAL A 3 -15.83 3.96 13.62
C VAL A 3 -14.82 4.91 12.95
N ILE A 4 -13.56 4.75 13.36
CA ILE A 4 -12.27 5.08 12.73
C ILE A 4 -12.20 6.31 11.81
N VAL A 5 -11.49 7.34 12.27
CA VAL A 5 -11.13 8.53 11.48
C VAL A 5 -9.70 8.42 10.89
N HIS A 6 -9.22 7.20 10.59
CA HIS A 6 -7.91 7.02 9.94
C HIS A 6 -7.86 7.66 8.54
N LYS A 7 -9.01 7.75 7.86
CA LYS A 7 -9.13 8.39 6.54
C LYS A 7 -8.79 9.89 6.55
N ASN A 8 -8.84 10.55 7.71
CA ASN A 8 -8.46 11.95 7.84
C ASN A 8 -6.98 12.15 8.13
N LEU A 9 -6.23 11.09 8.45
CA LEU A 9 -4.79 11.17 8.64
C LEU A 9 -4.13 11.38 7.29
N ASP A 10 -3.41 12.48 7.14
CA ASP A 10 -2.70 12.77 5.88
C ASP A 10 -1.66 11.71 5.57
N VAL A 11 -1.03 11.10 6.59
CA VAL A 11 -0.13 9.96 6.41
C VAL A 11 -0.82 8.74 5.80
N TRP A 12 -2.09 8.49 6.13
CA TRP A 12 -2.86 7.41 5.52
C TRP A 12 -3.15 7.70 4.05
N LYS A 13 -3.57 8.94 3.72
CA LYS A 13 -3.82 9.37 2.34
C LYS A 13 -2.55 9.29 1.49
N LEU A 14 -1.42 9.78 2.00
CA LEU A 14 -0.11 9.68 1.33
C LEU A 14 0.29 8.22 1.10
N SER A 15 0.00 7.34 2.05
CA SER A 15 0.28 5.90 1.91
C SER A 15 -0.59 5.24 0.85
N VAL A 16 -1.84 5.68 0.68
CA VAL A 16 -2.73 5.21 -0.40
C VAL A 16 -2.24 5.68 -1.77
N GLU A 17 -1.79 6.94 -1.89
CA GLU A 17 -1.19 7.43 -3.13
C GLU A 17 0.11 6.68 -3.46
N LEU A 18 0.96 6.41 -2.46
CA LEU A 18 2.17 5.59 -2.63
C LEU A 18 1.84 4.20 -3.20
N VAL A 19 0.76 3.57 -2.74
CA VAL A 19 0.32 2.28 -3.30
C VAL A 19 0.00 2.42 -4.79
N LYS A 20 -0.71 3.47 -5.21
CA LYS A 20 -1.00 3.70 -6.64
C LYS A 20 0.28 3.87 -7.45
N ASP A 21 1.21 4.68 -6.96
CA ASP A 21 2.49 4.92 -7.63
C ASP A 21 3.32 3.64 -7.77
N ILE A 22 3.33 2.79 -6.74
CA ILE A 22 3.96 1.47 -6.78
C ILE A 22 3.30 0.59 -7.85
N TYR A 23 1.96 0.57 -7.92
CA TYR A 23 1.25 -0.22 -8.93
C TYR A 23 1.56 0.26 -10.34
N GLU A 24 1.58 1.57 -10.59
CA GLU A 24 1.95 2.15 -11.89
C GLU A 24 3.41 1.85 -12.25
N THR A 25 4.35 2.10 -11.34
CA THR A 25 5.79 1.89 -11.59
C THR A 25 6.11 0.43 -11.88
N THR A 26 5.47 -0.50 -11.17
CA THR A 26 5.70 -1.94 -11.34
C THR A 26 5.03 -2.53 -12.59
N LYS A 27 4.22 -1.76 -13.34
CA LYS A 27 3.68 -2.23 -14.64
C LYS A 27 4.75 -2.41 -15.70
N CYS A 28 5.86 -1.68 -15.60
CA CYS A 28 6.98 -1.76 -16.55
C CYS A 28 7.94 -2.93 -16.25
N PHE A 29 7.69 -3.71 -15.19
CA PHE A 29 8.56 -4.83 -14.84
C PHE A 29 8.35 -6.01 -15.82
N PRO A 30 9.39 -6.84 -16.05
CA PRO A 30 9.24 -8.06 -16.84
C PRO A 30 8.13 -8.96 -16.29
N GLN A 31 7.41 -9.63 -17.18
CA GLN A 31 6.30 -10.51 -16.80
C GLN A 31 6.76 -11.67 -15.88
N GLU A 32 8.01 -12.10 -16.02
CA GLU A 32 8.66 -13.12 -15.19
C GLU A 32 8.70 -12.72 -13.70
N GLU A 33 8.76 -11.42 -13.40
CA GLU A 33 8.81 -10.88 -12.03
C GLU A 33 7.43 -10.66 -11.40
N LEU A 34 6.33 -10.98 -12.12
CA LEU A 34 4.97 -10.73 -11.67
C LEU A 34 4.67 -11.39 -10.31
N TYR A 35 5.07 -12.65 -10.16
CA TYR A 35 4.91 -13.41 -8.92
C TYR A 35 6.12 -13.29 -7.99
N GLY A 36 7.25 -12.83 -8.50
CA GLY A 36 8.48 -12.56 -7.75
C GLY A 36 8.45 -11.18 -7.09
N ILE A 37 9.35 -10.30 -7.50
CA ILE A 37 9.56 -8.99 -6.87
C ILE A 37 8.30 -8.11 -6.97
N THR A 38 7.55 -8.16 -8.07
CA THR A 38 6.35 -7.32 -8.26
C THR A 38 5.30 -7.62 -7.20
N SER A 39 5.03 -8.91 -6.92
CA SER A 39 4.05 -9.32 -5.91
C SER A 39 4.48 -8.93 -4.50
N GLN A 40 5.78 -9.02 -4.20
CA GLN A 40 6.34 -8.66 -2.89
C GLN A 40 6.24 -7.15 -2.65
N ILE A 41 6.70 -6.34 -3.61
CA ILE A 41 6.66 -4.87 -3.50
C ILE A 41 5.21 -4.38 -3.33
N ARG A 42 4.28 -4.87 -4.15
CA ARG A 42 2.86 -4.46 -4.08
C ARG A 42 2.23 -4.83 -2.74
N ARG A 43 2.50 -6.03 -2.21
CA ARG A 43 2.00 -6.45 -0.89
C ARG A 43 2.60 -5.63 0.24
N SER A 44 3.90 -5.36 0.20
CA SER A 44 4.56 -4.48 1.16
C SER A 44 4.02 -3.06 1.11
N ALA A 45 3.74 -2.51 -0.06
CA ALA A 45 3.14 -1.17 -0.17
C ALA A 45 1.73 -1.13 0.43
N VAL A 46 0.90 -2.14 0.16
CA VAL A 46 -0.49 -2.23 0.69
C VAL A 46 -0.54 -2.42 2.20
N SER A 47 0.49 -3.04 2.81
CA SER A 47 0.52 -3.21 4.27
C SER A 47 0.68 -1.89 5.02
N ILE A 48 1.31 -0.87 4.43
CA ILE A 48 1.53 0.44 5.05
C ILE A 48 0.21 1.14 5.43
N PRO A 49 -0.71 1.48 4.49
CA PRO A 49 -1.98 2.10 4.85
C PRO A 49 -2.87 1.17 5.70
N SER A 50 -2.69 -0.15 5.60
CA SER A 50 -3.43 -1.12 6.40
C SER A 50 -3.03 -1.06 7.89
N ASN A 51 -1.72 -1.01 8.17
CA ASN A 51 -1.18 -0.85 9.53
C ASN A 51 -1.44 0.55 10.11
N ILE A 52 -1.51 1.60 9.28
CA ILE A 52 -1.91 2.94 9.73
C ILE A 52 -3.40 2.97 10.09
N ALA A 53 -4.25 2.29 9.29
CA ALA A 53 -5.69 2.24 9.52
C ALA A 53 -6.04 1.42 10.77
N CYS A 54 -5.30 0.34 11.00
CA CYS A 54 -5.41 -0.49 12.18
C CYS A 54 -3.99 -0.73 12.72
N PRO A 55 -3.58 -0.01 13.79
CA PRO A 55 -2.35 -0.33 14.48
C PRO A 55 -2.51 -1.73 15.07
N VAL A 56 -1.92 -2.73 14.43
CA VAL A 56 -1.76 -4.06 14.99
C VAL A 56 -0.59 -3.98 15.96
N GLU A 57 -0.86 -4.21 17.25
CA GLU A 57 0.16 -4.46 18.28
C GLU A 57 0.89 -5.79 18.03
#